data_AF-A0A3B0J640-F1
#
_entry.id   AF-A0A3B0J640-F1
#
_cell.length_a   1.000
_cell.length_b   1.000
_cell.length_c   1.000
_cell.angle_alpha   90.00
_cell.angle_beta   90.00
_cell.angle_gamma   90.00
#
_symmetry.space_group_name_H-M   'P 1'
#
loop_
_entity.id
_entity.type
_entity.pdbx_description
1 polymer ?
#
loop_
_entity_poly.entity_id
_entity_poly.type
_entity_poly.pdbx_seq_one_letter_code
_entity_poly.pdbx_strand_id
1 'polypeptide(L)'
;MTSPISTAVQRRRQLLHSVESLRGRVRQVLKCVINLHIEFLVLESDVAALLDEVRALNDDHEEMQRLDRLIETLRDYSGPTICHEWPYPLIFKGTIDEAHVAQILNGGGSELEVPTSYPKEYNIQLESNTEHSKRSRFLRFPRRTSSRRLQSAD
;
A
#
# COMPACT_ATOMS: atom_id res chain seq x y z
N MET A 1 44.62 68.18 -3.10
CA MET A 1 43.94 67.92 -1.82
C MET A 1 42.54 67.41 -2.14
N THR A 2 42.28 66.12 -1.93
CA THR A 2 40.97 65.52 -2.20
C THR A 2 40.02 65.86 -1.06
N SER A 3 38.89 66.49 -1.38
CA SER A 3 37.98 67.07 -0.38
C SER A 3 37.34 66.00 0.53
N PRO A 4 37.16 66.28 1.83
CA PRO A 4 36.57 65.34 2.81
C PRO A 4 35.16 64.85 2.41
N ILE A 5 34.42 65.68 1.66
CA ILE A 5 33.11 65.34 1.10
C ILE A 5 33.16 64.12 0.16
N SER A 6 34.22 63.99 -0.64
CA SER A 6 34.39 62.85 -1.56
C SER A 6 34.54 61.53 -0.79
N THR A 7 35.30 61.55 0.31
CA THR A 7 35.54 60.38 1.16
C THR A 7 34.29 59.92 1.90
N ALA A 8 33.45 60.85 2.36
CA ALA A 8 32.19 60.55 3.03
C ALA A 8 31.17 59.91 2.07
N VAL A 9 31.09 60.42 0.84
CA VAL A 9 30.24 59.85 -0.22
C VAL A 9 30.69 58.45 -0.59
N GLN A 10 32.00 58.21 -0.66
CA GLN A 10 32.57 56.90 -1.01
C GLN A 10 32.31 55.85 0.07
N ARG A 11 32.43 56.21 1.37
CA ARG A 11 32.02 55.33 2.49
C ARG A 11 30.54 55.00 2.45
N ARG A 12 29.68 55.98 2.15
CA ARG A 12 28.22 55.76 2.04
C ARG A 12 27.89 54.77 0.92
N ARG A 13 28.55 54.86 -0.23
CA ARG A 13 28.38 53.90 -1.33
C ARG A 13 28.82 52.48 -0.95
N GLN A 14 29.96 52.35 -0.27
CA GLN A 14 30.42 51.05 0.22
C GLN A 14 29.42 50.41 1.20
N LEU A 15 28.91 51.20 2.17
CA LEU A 15 27.87 50.75 3.09
C LEU A 15 26.61 50.28 2.37
N LEU A 16 26.13 51.01 1.37
CA LEU A 16 24.97 50.60 0.57
C LEU A 16 25.22 49.29 -0.18
N HIS A 17 26.41 49.10 -0.75
CA HIS A 17 26.78 47.82 -1.38
C HIS A 17 26.86 46.67 -0.37
N SER A 18 27.38 46.92 0.84
CA SER A 18 27.41 45.91 1.91
C SER A 18 26.00 45.53 2.39
N VAL A 19 25.10 46.51 2.53
CA VAL A 19 23.70 46.26 2.89
C VAL A 19 22.99 45.46 1.80
N GLU A 20 23.21 45.78 0.53
CA GLU A 20 22.63 45.03 -0.58
C GLU A 20 23.14 43.58 -0.63
N SER A 21 24.46 43.39 -0.45
CA SER A 21 25.05 42.05 -0.35
C SER A 21 24.48 41.26 0.83
N LEU A 22 24.35 41.89 2.00
CA LEU A 22 23.73 41.27 3.18
C LEU A 22 22.28 40.89 2.90
N ARG A 23 21.50 41.76 2.26
CA ARG A 23 20.12 41.49 1.85
C ARG A 23 20.03 40.26 0.95
N GLY A 24 20.95 40.12 -0.01
CA GLY A 24 21.04 38.92 -0.86
C GLY A 24 21.29 37.65 -0.05
N ARG A 25 22.27 37.66 0.85
CA ARG A 25 22.58 36.52 1.73
C ARG A 25 21.41 36.16 2.64
N VAL A 26 20.74 37.13 3.23
CA VAL A 26 19.56 36.90 4.09
C VAL A 26 18.44 36.22 3.30
N ARG A 27 18.15 36.68 2.07
CA ARG A 27 17.17 36.00 1.21
C ARG A 27 17.57 34.57 0.88
N GLN A 28 18.86 34.32 0.64
CA GLN A 28 19.35 32.97 0.37
C GLN A 28 19.19 32.05 1.58
N VAL A 29 19.52 32.54 2.78
CA VAL A 29 19.31 31.80 4.04
C VAL A 29 17.83 31.52 4.26
N LEU A 30 16.95 32.50 4.06
CA LEU A 30 15.51 32.29 4.17
C LEU A 30 15.01 31.22 3.21
N LYS A 31 15.47 31.23 1.95
CA LYS A 31 15.13 30.18 0.98
C LYS A 31 15.62 28.81 1.44
N CYS A 32 16.82 28.74 2.00
CA CYS A 32 17.37 27.50 2.54
C CYS A 32 16.54 26.98 3.73
N VAL A 33 16.17 27.85 4.67
CA VAL A 33 15.34 27.49 5.82
C VAL A 33 13.95 27.02 5.40
N ILE A 34 13.33 27.69 4.43
CA ILE A 34 12.02 27.28 3.89
C ILE A 34 12.13 25.89 3.25
N ASN A 35 13.13 25.66 2.40
CA ASN A 35 13.33 24.36 1.78
C ASN A 35 13.57 23.27 2.84
N LEU A 36 14.43 23.55 3.81
CA LEU A 36 14.72 22.62 4.89
C LEU A 36 13.47 22.30 5.71
N HIS A 37 12.61 23.28 6.00
CA HIS A 37 11.34 23.06 6.67
C HIS A 37 10.40 22.16 5.86
N ILE A 38 10.34 22.35 4.54
CA ILE A 38 9.55 21.47 3.66
C ILE A 38 10.07 20.03 3.73
N GLU A 39 11.40 19.83 3.66
CA GLU A 39 12.00 18.49 3.79
C GLU A 39 11.69 17.86 5.15
N PHE A 40 11.72 18.64 6.24
CA PHE A 40 11.33 18.16 7.56
C PHE A 40 9.86 17.71 7.61
N LEU A 41 8.94 18.45 7.01
CA LEU A 41 7.52 18.08 6.97
C LEU A 41 7.29 16.81 6.15
N VAL A 42 8.01 16.64 5.04
CA VAL A 42 7.95 15.40 4.24
C VAL A 42 8.44 14.23 5.09
N LEU A 43 9.59 14.39 5.77
CA LEU A 43 10.14 13.34 6.62
C LEU A 43 9.20 12.98 7.78
N GLU A 44 8.56 13.97 8.40
CA GLU A 44 7.58 13.74 9.46
C GLU A 44 6.39 12.91 8.95
N SER A 45 5.88 13.25 7.76
CA SER A 45 4.81 12.49 7.11
C SER A 45 5.25 11.05 6.78
N ASP A 46 6.46 10.86 6.27
CA ASP A 46 6.99 9.53 5.93
C ASP A 46 7.15 8.67 7.19
N VAL A 47 7.63 9.26 8.29
CA VAL A 47 7.75 8.57 9.58
C VAL A 47 6.37 8.20 10.14
N ALA A 48 5.38 9.09 10.04
CA ALA A 48 4.01 8.78 10.46
C ALA A 48 3.42 7.60 9.66
N ALA A 49 3.58 7.61 8.33
CA ALA A 49 3.14 6.50 7.48
C ALA A 49 3.83 5.18 7.84
N LEU A 50 5.14 5.20 8.09
CA LEU A 50 5.90 4.01 8.51
C LEU A 50 5.41 3.47 9.86
N LEU A 51 5.07 4.35 10.81
CA LEU A 51 4.52 3.91 12.10
C LEU A 51 3.16 3.24 11.94
N ASP A 52 2.31 3.72 11.04
CA ASP A 52 1.02 3.09 10.75
C ASP A 52 1.20 1.72 10.08
N GLU A 53 2.17 1.58 9.17
CA GLU A 53 2.52 0.28 8.58
C GLU A 53 3.02 -0.72 9.65
N VAL A 54 3.87 -0.27 10.56
CA VAL A 54 4.39 -1.12 11.66
C VAL A 54 3.27 -1.55 12.60
N ARG A 55 2.30 -0.67 12.90
CA ARG A 55 1.12 -1.05 13.69
C ARG A 55 0.28 -2.11 13.00
N ALA A 56 -0.01 -1.93 11.70
CA ALA A 56 -0.77 -2.92 10.94
C ALA A 56 -0.07 -4.29 10.93
N LEU A 57 1.27 -4.30 10.78
CA LEU A 57 2.05 -5.54 10.84
C LEU A 57 2.04 -6.17 12.24
N ASN A 58 2.03 -5.36 13.30
CA ASN A 58 1.89 -5.87 14.67
C ASN A 58 0.51 -6.51 14.88
N ASP A 59 -0.56 -5.88 14.41
CA ASP A 59 -1.91 -6.43 14.51
C ASP A 59 -2.02 -7.78 13.77
N ASP A 60 -1.45 -7.87 12.57
CA ASP A 60 -1.36 -9.14 11.82
C ASP A 60 -0.55 -10.20 12.57
N HIS A 61 0.53 -9.79 13.24
CA HIS A 61 1.35 -10.67 14.05
C HIS A 61 0.59 -11.20 15.29
N GLU A 62 -0.16 -10.34 15.96
CA GLU A 62 -1.00 -10.73 17.10
C GLU A 62 -2.10 -11.71 16.68
N GLU A 63 -2.73 -11.49 15.53
CA GLU A 63 -3.72 -12.43 14.98
C GLU A 63 -3.09 -13.77 14.60
N MET A 64 -1.90 -13.75 14.00
CA MET A 64 -1.15 -14.98 13.72
C MET A 64 -0.85 -15.76 15.00
N GLN A 65 -0.38 -15.08 16.06
CA GLN A 65 -0.16 -15.73 17.36
C GLN A 65 -1.46 -16.31 17.94
N ARG A 66 -2.59 -15.60 17.81
CA ARG A 66 -3.90 -16.09 18.27
C ARG A 66 -4.29 -17.37 17.53
N LEU A 67 -4.09 -17.41 16.22
CA LEU A 67 -4.34 -18.58 15.38
C LEU A 67 -3.41 -19.74 15.74
N ASP A 68 -2.12 -19.48 15.98
CA ASP A 68 -1.17 -20.52 16.40
C ASP A 68 -1.59 -21.15 17.73
N ARG A 69 -1.98 -20.34 18.72
CA ARG A 69 -2.51 -20.84 20.01
C ARG A 69 -3.78 -21.66 19.83
N LEU A 70 -4.66 -21.24 18.91
CA LEU A 70 -5.88 -21.99 18.59
C LEU A 70 -5.53 -23.35 17.95
N ILE A 71 -4.58 -23.38 17.01
CA ILE A 71 -4.12 -24.61 16.37
C ILE A 71 -3.50 -25.55 17.41
N GLU A 72 -2.65 -25.04 18.29
CA GLU A 72 -2.05 -25.81 19.38
C GLU A 72 -3.13 -26.41 20.30
N THR A 73 -4.11 -25.59 20.70
CA THR A 73 -5.26 -26.04 21.50
C THR A 73 -6.05 -27.15 20.79
N LEU A 74 -6.29 -27.01 19.49
CA LEU A 74 -7.03 -27.99 18.70
C LEU A 74 -6.23 -29.28 18.47
N ARG A 75 -4.90 -29.20 18.42
CA ARG A 75 -4.02 -30.37 18.24
C ARG A 75 -4.04 -31.30 19.45
N ASP A 76 -4.10 -30.73 20.65
CA ASP A 76 -4.14 -31.48 21.91
C ASP A 76 -5.58 -31.71 22.42
N TYR A 77 -6.59 -31.36 21.61
CA TYR A 77 -7.99 -31.52 21.98
C TYR A 77 -8.40 -33.01 21.94
N SER A 78 -8.78 -33.54 23.10
CA SER A 78 -9.26 -34.92 23.30
C SER A 78 -10.76 -35.00 23.58
N GLY A 79 -11.48 -33.88 23.45
CA GLY A 79 -12.93 -33.83 23.64
C GLY A 79 -13.73 -34.22 22.38
N PRO A 80 -15.07 -34.26 22.45
CA PRO A 80 -15.90 -34.51 21.28
C PRO A 80 -15.77 -33.36 20.28
N THR A 81 -15.39 -33.68 19.05
CA THR A 81 -15.39 -32.72 17.93
C THR A 81 -16.82 -32.53 17.45
N ILE A 82 -17.38 -31.34 17.68
CA ILE A 82 -18.68 -30.97 17.10
C ILE A 82 -18.42 -30.57 15.64
N CYS A 83 -18.62 -31.52 14.73
CA CYS A 83 -18.68 -31.23 13.30
C CYS A 83 -19.96 -30.42 13.03
N HIS A 84 -19.86 -29.10 12.98
CA HIS A 84 -20.93 -28.31 12.39
C HIS A 84 -20.92 -28.59 10.88
N GLU A 85 -21.95 -29.29 10.42
CA GLU A 85 -22.32 -29.30 9.01
C GLU A 85 -22.41 -27.85 8.56
N TRP A 86 -21.68 -27.48 7.50
CA TRP A 86 -21.78 -26.13 6.94
C TRP A 86 -23.27 -25.84 6.67
N PRO A 87 -23.82 -24.70 7.10
CA PRO A 87 -25.27 -24.45 7.09
C PRO A 87 -25.87 -24.26 5.69
N TYR A 88 -25.08 -24.48 4.63
CA TYR A 88 -25.56 -24.51 3.27
C TYR A 88 -25.81 -25.95 2.87
N PRO A 89 -27.07 -26.41 2.84
CA PRO A 89 -27.37 -27.62 2.10
C PRO A 89 -26.92 -27.37 0.66
N LEU A 90 -26.03 -28.23 0.15
CA LEU A 90 -25.73 -28.32 -1.27
C LEU A 90 -26.99 -28.86 -1.96
N ILE A 91 -28.01 -28.00 -2.11
CA ILE A 91 -29.24 -28.34 -2.81
C ILE A 91 -28.91 -28.31 -4.30
N PHE A 92 -28.41 -29.41 -4.82
CA PHE A 92 -28.41 -29.62 -6.26
C PHE A 92 -29.87 -29.85 -6.69
N LYS A 93 -30.45 -28.91 -7.45
CA LYS A 93 -31.83 -28.97 -7.97
C LYS A 93 -32.03 -30.01 -9.08
N GLY A 94 -31.38 -31.17 -8.97
CA GLY A 94 -31.50 -32.31 -9.87
C GLY A 94 -30.89 -33.55 -9.22
N THR A 95 -31.35 -34.74 -9.60
CA THR A 95 -30.74 -36.02 -9.19
C THR A 95 -29.35 -36.11 -9.80
N ILE A 96 -28.34 -35.63 -9.08
CA ILE A 96 -26.95 -35.88 -9.42
C ILE A 96 -26.61 -37.24 -8.82
N ASP A 97 -26.43 -38.23 -9.69
CA ASP A 97 -25.92 -39.54 -9.32
C ASP A 97 -24.57 -39.37 -8.60
N GLU A 98 -24.30 -40.18 -7.58
CA GLU A 98 -23.10 -40.07 -6.72
C GLU A 98 -21.81 -40.15 -7.54
N ALA A 99 -21.85 -40.86 -8.67
CA ALA A 99 -20.77 -40.92 -9.65
C ALA A 99 -20.48 -39.58 -10.36
N HIS A 100 -21.49 -38.73 -10.60
CA HIS A 100 -21.31 -37.40 -11.19
C HIS A 100 -20.68 -36.42 -10.21
N VAL A 101 -21.04 -36.49 -8.92
CA VAL A 101 -20.40 -35.67 -7.87
C VAL A 101 -18.91 -36.02 -7.76
N ALA A 102 -18.60 -37.33 -7.78
CA ALA A 102 -17.22 -37.80 -7.77
C ALA A 102 -16.44 -37.38 -9.04
N GLN A 103 -17.07 -37.37 -10.22
CA GLN A 103 -16.43 -36.89 -11.45
C GLN A 103 -16.15 -35.38 -11.44
N ILE A 104 -17.06 -34.56 -10.89
CA ILE A 104 -16.85 -33.11 -10.79
C ILE A 104 -15.71 -32.78 -9.83
N LEU A 105 -15.62 -33.50 -8.70
CA LEU A 105 -14.59 -33.29 -7.70
C LEU A 105 -13.22 -33.88 -8.11
N ASN A 106 -13.21 -35.02 -8.81
CA ASN A 106 -11.98 -35.67 -9.27
C ASN A 106 -11.53 -35.21 -10.67
N GLY A 107 -12.39 -34.53 -11.44
CA GLY A 107 -12.17 -34.10 -12.82
C GLY A 107 -11.34 -32.83 -12.98
N GLY A 108 -10.60 -32.41 -11.94
CA GLY A 108 -9.67 -31.28 -11.99
C GLY A 108 -8.44 -31.48 -12.88
N GLY A 109 -8.48 -32.39 -13.86
CA GLY A 109 -7.40 -32.60 -14.82
C GLY A 109 -7.65 -33.73 -15.81
N SER A 110 -8.50 -33.52 -16.81
CA SER A 110 -8.21 -33.84 -18.23
C SER A 110 -9.39 -33.43 -19.13
N GLU A 111 -9.04 -32.83 -20.27
CA GLU A 111 -9.80 -32.41 -21.45
C GLU A 111 -11.35 -32.57 -21.49
N LEU A 112 -11.95 -31.41 -21.72
CA LEU A 112 -13.34 -31.13 -22.04
C LEU A 112 -13.71 -31.69 -23.43
N GLU A 113 -14.51 -32.76 -23.51
CA GLU A 113 -15.32 -33.04 -24.70
C GLU A 113 -16.78 -32.66 -24.45
N VAL A 114 -17.22 -31.63 -25.17
CA VAL A 114 -18.58 -31.12 -25.20
C VAL A 114 -19.39 -31.88 -26.25
N PRO A 115 -20.59 -32.38 -25.94
CA PRO A 115 -21.65 -32.45 -26.92
C PRO A 115 -22.70 -31.39 -26.60
N THR A 116 -22.67 -30.39 -27.47
CA THR A 116 -23.77 -29.54 -27.94
C THR A 116 -25.15 -30.10 -27.62
N SER A 117 -25.98 -29.36 -26.87
CA SER A 117 -27.12 -28.67 -27.49
C SER A 117 -28.17 -28.07 -26.52
N TYR A 118 -28.46 -26.79 -26.81
CA TYR A 118 -29.69 -26.02 -26.60
C TYR A 118 -29.91 -25.21 -25.30
N PRO A 119 -30.58 -24.05 -25.45
CA PRO A 119 -30.28 -22.85 -24.68
C PRO A 119 -31.44 -22.44 -23.77
N LYS A 120 -31.15 -21.64 -22.74
CA LYS A 120 -32.07 -20.60 -22.27
C LYS A 120 -31.32 -19.60 -21.42
N GLU A 121 -31.33 -18.36 -21.91
CA GLU A 121 -30.98 -17.17 -21.17
C GLU A 121 -31.78 -17.12 -19.86
N TYR A 122 -31.07 -16.96 -18.75
CA TYR A 122 -31.60 -16.30 -17.58
C TYR A 122 -30.51 -15.35 -17.07
N ASN A 123 -30.86 -14.06 -17.14
CA ASN A 123 -30.11 -12.95 -16.57
C ASN A 123 -29.73 -13.25 -15.12
N ILE A 124 -28.44 -13.24 -14.82
CA ILE A 124 -27.94 -13.17 -13.46
C ILE A 124 -28.00 -11.69 -13.06
N GLN A 125 -29.13 -11.25 -12.51
CA GLN A 125 -29.19 -9.99 -11.78
C GLN A 125 -28.78 -10.28 -10.34
N LEU A 126 -27.48 -10.18 -10.08
CA LEU A 126 -26.87 -10.31 -8.77
C LEU A 126 -26.99 -8.96 -8.03
N GLU A 127 -28.14 -8.68 -7.44
CA GLU A 127 -28.23 -7.61 -6.44
C GLU A 127 -27.56 -8.10 -5.16
N SER A 128 -26.28 -7.73 -5.01
CA SER A 128 -25.47 -7.96 -3.83
C SER A 128 -25.49 -6.73 -2.94
N ASN A 129 -26.54 -6.60 -2.14
CA ASN A 129 -26.50 -5.78 -0.94
C ASN A 129 -26.16 -6.69 0.24
N THR A 130 -24.87 -6.80 0.54
CA THR A 130 -24.36 -6.86 1.92
C THR A 130 -22.85 -6.75 1.89
N GLU A 131 -22.39 -5.82 2.71
CA GLU A 131 -21.03 -5.34 2.84
C GLU A 131 -20.11 -6.39 3.50
N HIS A 132 -18.81 -6.19 3.32
CA HIS A 132 -17.70 -6.90 3.97
C HIS A 132 -17.26 -8.24 3.38
N SER A 133 -16.60 -8.18 2.22
CA SER A 133 -15.55 -9.14 1.88
C SER A 133 -14.35 -8.40 1.29
N LYS A 134 -13.48 -7.88 2.15
CA LYS A 134 -12.18 -7.35 1.73
C LYS A 134 -11.22 -8.53 1.56
N ARG A 135 -11.36 -9.18 0.40
CA ARG A 135 -10.42 -10.14 -0.15
C ARG A 135 -9.04 -9.48 -0.27
N SER A 136 -8.10 -9.91 0.58
CA SER A 136 -6.70 -9.49 0.55
C SER A 136 -6.10 -9.79 -0.83
N ARG A 137 -5.85 -8.73 -1.60
CA ARG A 137 -5.05 -8.78 -2.82
C ARG A 137 -3.65 -8.35 -2.41
N PHE A 138 -2.73 -9.31 -2.32
CA PHE A 138 -1.30 -9.02 -2.28
C PHE A 138 -0.94 -8.20 -3.52
N LEU A 139 -0.85 -6.88 -3.35
CA LEU A 139 -0.34 -5.97 -4.36
C LEU A 139 1.19 -6.13 -4.37
N ARG A 140 1.70 -6.90 -5.34
CA ARG A 140 3.10 -6.77 -5.75
C ARG A 140 3.27 -5.38 -6.35
N PHE A 141 3.87 -4.46 -5.61
CA PHE A 141 4.25 -3.17 -6.17
C PHE A 141 5.56 -3.30 -6.97
N PRO A 142 5.68 -2.62 -8.13
CA PRO A 142 6.92 -2.57 -8.88
C PRO A 142 7.95 -1.75 -8.09
N ARG A 143 9.11 -2.36 -7.86
CA ARG A 143 10.28 -1.71 -7.27
C ARG A 143 10.69 -0.53 -8.18
N ARG A 144 10.40 0.70 -7.76
CA ARG A 144 10.82 1.92 -8.47
C ARG A 144 12.35 2.02 -8.32
N THR A 145 13.10 1.45 -9.26
CA THR A 145 14.54 1.66 -9.35
C THR A 145 14.78 3.10 -9.78
N SER A 146 15.21 3.94 -8.85
CA SER A 146 15.83 5.23 -9.16
C SER A 146 17.17 4.96 -9.86
N SER A 147 17.12 4.78 -11.18
CA SER A 147 18.32 4.77 -12.03
C SER A 147 18.72 6.22 -12.27
N ARG A 148 19.56 6.74 -11.39
CA ARG A 148 20.26 8.01 -11.62
C ARG A 148 21.38 7.71 -12.62
N ARG A 149 21.07 7.81 -13.93
CA ARG A 149 22.09 7.90 -14.98
C ARG A 149 22.91 9.16 -14.73
N LEU A 150 24.10 8.98 -14.20
CA LEU A 150 25.19 9.95 -14.33
C LEU A 150 25.51 10.02 -15.83
N GLN A 151 25.10 11.11 -16.49
CA GLN A 151 25.72 11.53 -17.75
C GLN A 151 27.04 12.22 -17.37
N SER A 152 28.14 11.49 -17.51
CA SER A 152 29.46 12.11 -17.73
C SER A 152 29.45 12.68 -19.15
N ALA A 153 29.56 13.99 -19.27
CA ALA A 153 29.93 14.65 -20.50
C ALA A 153 31.45 14.77 -20.52
N ASP A 154 32.08 14.08 -21.46
CA ASP A 154 33.33 14.45 -22.11
C ASP A 154 33.12 14.26 -23.63
#